data_AF-D6QZP9-F1
#
_entry.id   AF-D6QZP9-F1
#
_cell.length_a   1.000
_cell.length_b   1.000
_cell.length_c   1.000
_cell.angle_alpha   90.00
_cell.angle_beta   90.00
_cell.angle_gamma   90.00
#
_symmetry.space_group_name_H-M   'P 1'
#
loop_
_entity.id
_entity.type
_entity.pdbx_description
1 polymer ?
#
loop_
_entity_poly.entity_id
_entity_poly.type
_entity_poly.pdbx_seq_one_letter_code
_entity_poly.pdbx_strand_id
1 'polypeptide(L)'
;GICGDNHATCSVYTQNMAYGVRPPHLGEWIINLGESAEYMFDHNIFQENLVGVDYCEKMVGETNPGVLDQANATEAPHAAQHGYKTIGDIMRSLNPLEGEFYREALQVSRMTREMFCLMEGRHVHPSTLYPGGVGTVATVQLFTDYLTRLMRYVEFMKRVVPMHDDLFDFFYEAMPGYEEVGRRRVLLGCWGSLNDPEYCDFTYQNMADWGRKMFVTPGIVVDGKLLTINLVDINLGIRILLGSSYYEDWEDQELFVTEDALGNKVDQRHPWNQHTIPRPQKRDFDNKYSWVMSPRWFDGKDHLALDTGGGPLARLWSTALAKLVDIGYVKSTGTSVQIHLPKTALKGPVNFEWNVPQWSNTIERNRARTYFQAYAAACALHFAEKALEEIRAGHTKTWEKFTVPEEGIGVGFTEAVRGVLSHHMVIRDGKIANYHPYPPTPWNANPRDSYGTPGPYEDAVQNT
;
A
#
# COMPACT_ATOMS: atom_id res chain seq x y z
N GLY A 1 -11.59 -9.35 3.37
CA GLY A 1 -10.51 -10.18 3.92
C GLY A 1 -9.50 -10.54 2.86
N ILE A 2 -8.86 -9.53 2.26
CA ILE A 2 -7.65 -9.71 1.45
C ILE A 2 -6.48 -8.93 2.07
N CYS A 3 -6.76 -7.79 2.69
CA CYS A 3 -5.83 -6.92 3.42
C CYS A 3 -6.22 -6.74 4.90
N GLY A 4 -6.59 -7.84 5.57
CA GLY A 4 -7.09 -7.81 6.96
C GLY A 4 -5.97 -7.57 7.99
N ASP A 5 -4.79 -8.04 7.68
CA ASP A 5 -3.51 -7.85 8.37
C ASP A 5 -3.09 -6.37 8.39
N ASN A 6 -3.13 -5.64 7.27
CA ASN A 6 -2.79 -4.21 7.28
C ASN A 6 -3.65 -3.42 8.30
N HIS A 7 -4.95 -3.76 8.43
CA HIS A 7 -5.82 -3.19 9.45
C HIS A 7 -5.45 -3.62 10.87
N ALA A 8 -5.03 -4.88 11.06
CA ALA A 8 -4.55 -5.36 12.35
C ALA A 8 -3.25 -4.63 12.75
N THR A 9 -2.30 -4.49 11.84
CA THR A 9 -1.03 -3.77 12.02
C THR A 9 -1.27 -2.28 12.31
N CYS A 10 -2.10 -1.60 11.50
CA CYS A 10 -2.45 -0.20 11.74
C CYS A 10 -3.17 0.00 13.09
N SER A 11 -4.04 -0.95 13.47
CA SER A 11 -4.68 -0.97 14.79
C SER A 11 -3.66 -1.17 15.92
N VAL A 12 -2.65 -2.03 15.74
CA VAL A 12 -1.56 -2.20 16.71
C VAL A 12 -0.76 -0.90 16.84
N TYR A 13 -0.43 -0.21 15.75
CA TYR A 13 0.28 1.08 15.80
C TYR A 13 -0.55 2.16 16.53
N THR A 14 -1.86 2.19 16.28
CA THR A 14 -2.80 3.10 16.98
C THR A 14 -2.80 2.83 18.48
N GLN A 15 -2.83 1.56 18.86
CA GLN A 15 -2.83 1.12 20.25
C GLN A 15 -1.48 1.36 20.93
N ASN A 16 -0.37 1.14 20.24
CA ASN A 16 0.98 1.42 20.76
C ASN A 16 1.11 2.89 21.17
N MET A 17 0.63 3.80 20.32
CA MET A 17 0.57 5.23 20.62
C MET A 17 -0.33 5.53 21.82
N ALA A 18 -1.56 5.03 21.82
CA ALA A 18 -2.52 5.29 22.89
C ALA A 18 -2.05 4.74 24.25
N TYR A 19 -1.38 3.59 24.27
CA TYR A 19 -0.93 2.92 25.48
C TYR A 19 0.48 3.35 25.92
N GLY A 20 1.17 4.18 25.12
CA GLY A 20 2.53 4.62 25.38
C GLY A 20 3.53 3.45 25.42
N VAL A 21 3.35 2.45 24.55
CA VAL A 21 4.19 1.25 24.50
C VAL A 21 4.98 1.17 23.19
N ARG A 22 6.29 0.99 23.32
CA ARG A 22 7.18 0.69 22.20
C ARG A 22 7.46 -0.82 22.17
N PRO A 23 7.14 -1.53 21.08
CA PRO A 23 7.49 -2.93 20.94
C PRO A 23 9.02 -3.13 20.88
N PRO A 24 9.55 -4.32 21.22
CA PRO A 24 10.95 -4.64 20.97
C PRO A 24 11.28 -4.55 19.48
N HIS A 25 12.54 -4.21 19.15
CA HIS A 25 13.00 -4.08 17.76
C HIS A 25 12.70 -5.32 16.92
N LEU A 26 12.99 -6.50 17.46
CA LEU A 26 12.71 -7.77 16.80
C LEU A 26 11.22 -7.99 16.53
N GLY A 27 10.34 -7.48 17.40
CA GLY A 27 8.89 -7.52 17.16
C GLY A 27 8.50 -6.71 15.93
N GLU A 28 9.06 -5.51 15.76
CA GLU A 28 8.81 -4.68 14.57
C GLU A 28 9.44 -5.27 13.31
N TRP A 29 10.64 -5.85 13.38
CA TRP A 29 11.23 -6.54 12.22
C TRP A 29 10.38 -7.72 11.75
N ILE A 30 9.75 -8.46 12.68
CA ILE A 30 8.81 -9.53 12.34
C ILE A 30 7.55 -8.97 11.66
N ILE A 31 6.99 -7.87 12.18
CA ILE A 31 5.83 -7.20 11.55
C ILE A 31 6.20 -6.72 10.14
N ASN A 32 7.36 -6.07 9.96
CA ASN A 32 7.82 -5.62 8.64
C ASN A 32 8.02 -6.78 7.66
N LEU A 33 8.51 -7.94 8.10
CA LEU A 33 8.61 -9.15 7.28
C LEU A 33 7.23 -9.73 6.93
N GLY A 34 6.27 -9.68 7.85
CA GLY A 34 4.88 -10.05 7.62
C GLY A 34 4.21 -9.17 6.57
N GLU A 35 4.19 -7.86 6.79
CA GLU A 35 3.60 -6.88 5.86
C GLU A 35 4.31 -6.85 4.50
N SER A 36 5.63 -7.09 4.46
CA SER A 36 6.35 -7.26 3.17
C SER A 36 5.85 -8.50 2.42
N ALA A 37 5.60 -9.61 3.13
CA ALA A 37 5.04 -10.81 2.53
C ALA A 37 3.60 -10.63 2.07
N GLU A 38 2.81 -9.82 2.79
CA GLU A 38 1.49 -9.40 2.33
C GLU A 38 1.58 -8.64 1.00
N TYR A 39 2.46 -7.64 0.88
CA TYR A 39 2.65 -6.92 -0.39
C TYR A 39 3.06 -7.87 -1.52
N MET A 40 4.00 -8.79 -1.27
CA MET A 40 4.43 -9.78 -2.26
C MET A 40 3.28 -10.72 -2.66
N PHE A 41 2.41 -11.09 -1.72
CA PHE A 41 1.25 -11.93 -1.98
C PHE A 41 0.15 -11.21 -2.78
N ASP A 42 -0.39 -10.11 -2.26
CA ASP A 42 -1.60 -9.48 -2.81
C ASP A 42 -1.27 -8.87 -4.17
N HIS A 43 -0.13 -8.17 -4.31
CA HIS A 43 0.26 -7.62 -5.62
C HIS A 43 0.42 -8.70 -6.68
N ASN A 44 1.05 -9.84 -6.37
CA ASN A 44 1.18 -10.96 -7.30
C ASN A 44 -0.20 -11.49 -7.72
N ILE A 45 -1.06 -11.87 -6.76
CA ILE A 45 -2.34 -12.49 -7.13
C ILE A 45 -3.29 -11.50 -7.79
N PHE A 46 -3.29 -10.23 -7.37
CA PHE A 46 -4.12 -9.20 -7.95
C PHE A 46 -3.65 -8.84 -9.36
N GLN A 47 -2.35 -8.64 -9.55
CA GLN A 47 -1.79 -8.25 -10.84
C GLN A 47 -1.91 -9.39 -11.86
N GLU A 48 -1.62 -10.64 -11.48
CA GLU A 48 -1.53 -11.73 -12.46
C GLU A 48 -2.83 -12.51 -12.65
N ASN A 49 -3.71 -12.53 -11.64
CA ASN A 49 -4.94 -13.33 -11.70
C ASN A 49 -6.23 -12.50 -11.75
N LEU A 50 -6.17 -11.19 -11.55
CA LEU A 50 -7.33 -10.30 -11.68
C LEU A 50 -7.08 -9.27 -12.77
N VAL A 51 -6.13 -8.34 -12.58
CA VAL A 51 -5.83 -7.27 -13.55
C VAL A 51 -5.28 -7.83 -14.86
N GLY A 52 -4.36 -8.79 -14.79
CA GLY A 52 -3.70 -9.38 -15.96
C GLY A 52 -4.67 -10.09 -16.91
N VAL A 53 -5.87 -10.45 -16.44
CA VAL A 53 -6.92 -11.03 -17.28
C VAL A 53 -7.47 -10.00 -18.27
N ASP A 54 -7.46 -8.70 -17.94
CA ASP A 54 -7.83 -7.64 -18.87
C ASP A 54 -6.85 -7.54 -20.05
N TYR A 55 -5.64 -8.10 -19.89
CA TYR A 55 -4.55 -8.12 -20.88
C TYR A 55 -4.32 -9.52 -21.46
N CYS A 56 -5.16 -10.51 -21.16
CA CYS A 56 -4.99 -11.87 -21.67
C CYS A 56 -5.44 -11.98 -23.13
N GLU A 57 -4.94 -13.00 -23.83
CA GLU A 57 -5.28 -13.24 -25.25
C GLU A 57 -6.79 -13.29 -25.47
N LYS A 58 -7.55 -13.97 -24.61
CA LYS A 58 -9.00 -14.08 -24.75
C LYS A 58 -9.69 -12.71 -24.70
N MET A 59 -9.36 -11.90 -23.68
CA MET A 59 -9.96 -10.57 -23.51
C MET A 59 -9.56 -9.62 -24.65
N VAL A 60 -8.28 -9.57 -25.00
CA VAL A 60 -7.78 -8.71 -26.08
C VAL A 60 -8.33 -9.18 -27.42
N GLY A 61 -8.44 -10.49 -27.65
CA GLY A 61 -9.04 -11.05 -28.86
C GLY A 61 -10.53 -10.74 -29.01
N GLU A 62 -11.29 -10.68 -27.91
CA GLU A 62 -12.71 -10.33 -27.92
C GLU A 62 -12.95 -8.82 -28.13
N THR A 63 -12.06 -7.97 -27.60
CA THR A 63 -12.27 -6.51 -27.57
C THR A 63 -11.50 -5.76 -28.66
N ASN A 64 -10.27 -6.19 -28.97
CA ASN A 64 -9.33 -5.56 -29.89
C ASN A 64 -8.55 -6.58 -30.74
N PRO A 65 -9.19 -7.36 -31.62
CA PRO A 65 -8.53 -8.39 -32.44
C PRO A 65 -7.26 -7.94 -33.17
N GLY A 66 -7.25 -6.71 -33.72
CA GLY A 66 -6.08 -6.17 -34.42
C GLY A 66 -4.87 -5.95 -33.51
N VAL A 67 -5.09 -5.64 -32.23
CA VAL A 67 -4.02 -5.51 -31.22
C VAL A 67 -3.43 -6.88 -30.91
N LEU A 68 -4.27 -7.92 -30.84
CA LEU A 68 -3.79 -9.29 -30.65
C LEU A 68 -2.94 -9.77 -31.84
N ASP A 69 -3.35 -9.46 -33.07
CA ASP A 69 -2.57 -9.79 -34.27
C ASP A 69 -1.19 -9.09 -34.23
N GLN A 70 -1.16 -7.82 -33.84
CA GLN A 70 0.10 -7.08 -33.65
C GLN A 70 0.94 -7.71 -32.53
N ALA A 71 0.34 -8.08 -31.40
CA ALA A 71 1.04 -8.72 -30.27
C ALA A 71 1.68 -10.05 -30.67
N ASN A 72 1.00 -10.85 -31.50
CA ASN A 72 1.53 -12.12 -32.01
C ASN A 72 2.70 -11.93 -32.99
N ALA A 73 2.81 -10.76 -33.63
CA ALA A 73 3.90 -10.41 -34.54
C ALA A 73 5.05 -9.63 -33.88
N THR A 74 4.86 -9.16 -32.64
CA THR A 74 5.83 -8.30 -31.93
C THR A 74 6.72 -9.13 -31.01
N GLU A 75 8.03 -9.13 -31.25
CA GLU A 75 9.01 -9.76 -30.35
C GLU A 75 9.10 -9.00 -29.03
N ALA A 76 9.20 -9.73 -27.92
CA ALA A 76 9.31 -9.13 -26.59
C ALA A 76 10.76 -8.64 -26.34
N PRO A 77 10.99 -7.34 -26.05
CA PRO A 77 12.33 -6.78 -25.84
C PRO A 77 13.20 -7.55 -24.84
N HIS A 78 12.58 -8.08 -23.78
CA HIS A 78 13.25 -8.81 -22.72
C HIS A 78 13.00 -10.33 -22.77
N ALA A 79 12.68 -10.89 -23.95
CA ALA A 79 12.41 -12.32 -24.15
C ALA A 79 13.45 -13.25 -23.49
N ALA A 80 14.74 -12.88 -23.49
CA ALA A 80 15.80 -13.67 -22.86
C ALA A 80 15.70 -13.74 -21.32
N GLN A 81 15.04 -12.76 -20.69
CA GLN A 81 14.87 -12.69 -19.24
C GLN A 81 13.66 -13.50 -18.77
N HIS A 82 12.55 -13.44 -19.50
CA HIS A 82 11.27 -14.07 -19.11
C HIS A 82 10.83 -15.27 -19.92
N GLY A 83 11.44 -15.53 -21.08
CA GLY A 83 11.22 -16.76 -21.85
C GLY A 83 10.02 -16.72 -22.81
N TYR A 84 9.33 -15.58 -22.93
CA TYR A 84 8.27 -15.38 -23.91
C TYR A 84 8.83 -14.69 -25.14
N LYS A 85 8.67 -15.28 -26.32
CA LYS A 85 9.28 -14.76 -27.55
C LYS A 85 8.55 -13.51 -28.05
N THR A 86 7.23 -13.52 -27.99
CA THR A 86 6.35 -12.45 -28.48
C THR A 86 5.49 -11.89 -27.37
N ILE A 87 4.93 -10.70 -27.56
CA ILE A 87 3.95 -10.13 -26.62
C ILE A 87 2.69 -11.02 -26.55
N GLY A 88 2.28 -11.59 -27.69
CA GLY A 88 1.18 -12.55 -27.75
C GLY A 88 1.43 -13.81 -26.90
N ASP A 89 2.68 -14.25 -26.73
CA ASP A 89 3.02 -15.34 -25.79
C ASP A 89 2.74 -14.95 -24.34
N ILE A 90 3.05 -13.70 -23.96
CA ILE A 90 2.74 -13.16 -22.62
C ILE A 90 1.22 -13.14 -22.42
N MET A 91 0.47 -12.57 -23.36
CA MET A 91 -1.01 -12.51 -23.31
C MET A 91 -1.65 -13.90 -23.17
N ARG A 92 -1.15 -14.91 -23.91
CA ARG A 92 -1.59 -16.30 -23.80
C ARG A 92 -1.29 -16.90 -22.42
N SER A 93 -0.15 -16.57 -21.84
CA SER A 93 0.25 -17.06 -20.53
C SER A 93 -0.62 -16.52 -19.37
N LEU A 94 -1.34 -15.41 -19.61
CA LEU A 94 -2.26 -14.77 -18.68
C LEU A 94 -3.71 -15.29 -18.79
N ASN A 95 -4.03 -16.16 -19.75
CA ASN A 95 -5.38 -16.71 -19.91
C ASN A 95 -5.84 -17.42 -18.62
N PRO A 96 -7.06 -17.13 -18.11
CA PRO A 96 -7.54 -17.71 -16.87
C PRO A 96 -7.51 -19.23 -16.85
N LEU A 97 -6.91 -19.81 -15.81
CA LEU A 97 -6.77 -21.25 -15.53
C LEU A 97 -5.94 -22.07 -16.54
N GLU A 98 -5.86 -21.66 -17.81
CA GLU A 98 -5.14 -22.36 -18.88
C GLU A 98 -3.70 -21.84 -19.04
N GLY A 99 -3.53 -20.52 -18.91
CA GLY A 99 -2.25 -19.83 -19.03
C GLY A 99 -1.23 -20.35 -18.01
N GLU A 100 0.01 -20.53 -18.46
CA GLU A 100 1.10 -20.99 -17.59
C GLU A 100 1.39 -19.99 -16.48
N PHE A 101 1.56 -18.72 -16.82
CA PHE A 101 1.91 -17.68 -15.85
C PHE A 101 0.77 -17.40 -14.88
N TYR A 102 -0.49 -17.44 -15.34
CA TYR A 102 -1.67 -17.38 -14.47
C TYR A 102 -1.61 -18.48 -13.38
N ARG A 103 -1.32 -19.73 -13.76
CA ARG A 103 -1.23 -20.86 -12.81
C ARG A 103 0.00 -20.79 -11.92
N GLU A 104 1.12 -20.29 -12.45
CA GLU A 104 2.34 -20.10 -11.67
C GLU A 104 2.13 -19.05 -10.58
N ALA A 105 1.53 -17.90 -10.91
CA ALA A 105 1.20 -16.85 -9.95
C ALA A 105 0.29 -17.35 -8.82
N LEU A 106 -0.63 -18.28 -9.10
CA LEU A 106 -1.42 -18.95 -8.06
C LEU A 106 -0.55 -19.75 -7.08
N GLN A 107 0.50 -20.44 -7.55
CA GLN A 107 1.43 -21.16 -6.66
C GLN A 107 2.32 -20.18 -5.88
N VAL A 108 2.81 -19.12 -6.53
CA VAL A 108 3.57 -18.06 -5.87
C VAL A 108 2.74 -17.45 -4.74
N SER A 109 1.45 -17.21 -4.96
CA SER A 109 0.54 -16.68 -3.93
C SER A 109 0.43 -17.59 -2.69
N ARG A 110 0.60 -18.90 -2.83
CA ARG A 110 0.59 -19.84 -1.70
C ARG A 110 1.87 -19.72 -0.90
N MET A 111 3.02 -19.76 -1.60
CA MET A 111 4.33 -19.64 -0.98
C MET A 111 4.51 -18.30 -0.25
N THR A 112 4.05 -17.18 -0.84
CA THR A 112 4.11 -15.86 -0.19
C THR A 112 3.19 -15.76 1.01
N ARG A 113 2.02 -16.42 1.00
CA ARG A 113 1.18 -16.56 2.21
C ARG A 113 1.82 -17.43 3.28
N GLU A 114 2.57 -18.47 2.92
CA GLU A 114 3.36 -19.21 3.91
C GLU A 114 4.41 -18.31 4.57
N MET A 115 5.08 -17.43 3.80
CA MET A 115 5.99 -16.43 4.36
C MET A 115 5.30 -15.51 5.36
N PHE A 116 4.10 -15.02 5.00
CA PHE A 116 3.27 -14.23 5.90
C PHE A 116 2.92 -15.00 7.19
N CYS A 117 2.44 -16.24 7.07
CA CYS A 117 2.05 -17.07 8.21
C CYS A 117 3.22 -17.40 9.16
N LEU A 118 4.46 -17.45 8.67
CA LEU A 118 5.63 -17.58 9.53
C LEU A 118 5.75 -16.39 10.50
N MET A 119 5.44 -15.18 10.02
CA MET A 119 5.58 -13.95 10.81
C MET A 119 4.34 -13.63 11.64
N GLU A 120 3.14 -13.85 11.09
CA GLU A 120 1.88 -13.38 11.69
C GLU A 120 0.88 -14.50 12.05
N GLY A 121 1.31 -15.76 11.89
CA GLY A 121 0.60 -16.96 12.29
C GLY A 121 -0.37 -17.52 11.24
N ARG A 122 -1.29 -16.70 10.70
CA ARG A 122 -2.26 -17.13 9.68
C ARG A 122 -2.77 -15.98 8.82
N HIS A 123 -3.01 -16.25 7.53
CA HIS A 123 -3.54 -15.27 6.57
C HIS A 123 -5.06 -15.43 6.39
N VAL A 124 -5.86 -14.37 6.21
CA VAL A 124 -5.54 -12.92 6.20
C VAL A 124 -5.75 -12.24 7.57
N HIS A 125 -6.19 -13.01 8.55
CA HIS A 125 -6.52 -12.49 9.88
C HIS A 125 -5.44 -12.96 10.84
N PRO A 126 -4.39 -12.16 11.07
CA PRO A 126 -3.24 -12.59 11.84
C PRO A 126 -3.65 -12.99 13.26
N SER A 127 -2.87 -13.90 13.84
CA SER A 127 -3.16 -14.45 15.18
C SER A 127 -2.08 -14.14 16.21
N THR A 128 -0.92 -13.65 15.79
CA THR A 128 0.22 -13.39 16.68
C THR A 128 0.54 -11.89 16.81
N LEU A 129 -0.24 -11.00 16.21
CA LEU A 129 -0.11 -9.54 16.38
C LEU A 129 -0.85 -9.06 17.62
N TYR A 130 -0.19 -8.24 18.44
CA TYR A 130 -0.76 -7.63 19.64
C TYR A 130 -0.24 -6.19 19.80
N PRO A 131 -0.94 -5.32 20.54
CA PRO A 131 -0.32 -4.09 21.04
C PRO A 131 0.94 -4.43 21.83
N GLY A 132 2.02 -3.70 21.62
CA GLY A 132 3.32 -3.96 22.23
C GLY A 132 4.17 -5.04 21.55
N GLY A 133 3.75 -5.67 20.44
CA GLY A 133 4.61 -6.52 19.63
C GLY A 133 3.94 -7.80 19.11
N VAL A 134 4.66 -8.92 19.08
CA VAL A 134 4.17 -10.18 18.51
C VAL A 134 4.41 -11.39 19.43
N GLY A 135 3.51 -12.38 19.32
CA GLY A 135 3.65 -13.70 19.94
C GLY A 135 4.50 -14.69 19.14
N THR A 136 4.99 -14.29 17.97
CA THR A 136 5.83 -15.11 17.08
C THR A 136 7.17 -15.41 17.76
N VAL A 137 7.50 -16.71 17.87
CA VAL A 137 8.74 -17.15 18.53
C VAL A 137 9.91 -17.00 17.56
N ALA A 138 10.74 -15.99 17.79
CA ALA A 138 11.88 -15.70 16.95
C ALA A 138 12.99 -16.77 17.09
N THR A 139 13.26 -17.50 16.01
CA THR A 139 14.31 -18.53 15.97
C THR A 139 15.09 -18.42 14.67
N VAL A 140 16.34 -18.91 14.64
CA VAL A 140 17.10 -19.00 13.38
C VAL A 140 16.31 -19.77 12.32
N GLN A 141 15.64 -20.86 12.71
CA GLN A 141 14.82 -21.67 11.80
C GLN A 141 13.70 -20.85 11.15
N LEU A 142 12.98 -20.04 11.93
CA LEU A 142 11.90 -19.18 11.43
C LEU A 142 12.38 -18.29 10.28
N PHE A 143 13.51 -17.61 10.47
CA PHE A 143 14.05 -16.70 9.46
C PHE A 143 14.66 -17.45 8.27
N THR A 144 15.26 -18.63 8.46
CA THR A 144 15.73 -19.45 7.33
C THR A 144 14.57 -19.98 6.48
N ASP A 145 13.44 -20.33 7.10
CA ASP A 145 12.23 -20.77 6.40
C ASP A 145 11.60 -19.65 5.58
N TYR A 146 11.62 -18.42 6.11
CA TYR A 146 11.20 -17.21 5.39
C TYR A 146 12.17 -16.88 4.24
N LEU A 147 13.48 -16.79 4.52
CA LEU A 147 14.52 -16.45 3.54
C LEU A 147 14.55 -17.42 2.36
N THR A 148 14.36 -18.72 2.60
CA THR A 148 14.33 -19.73 1.53
C THR A 148 13.19 -19.46 0.54
N ARG A 149 12.03 -19.00 1.02
CA ARG A 149 10.88 -18.63 0.18
C ARG A 149 11.09 -17.25 -0.45
N LEU A 150 11.62 -16.29 0.30
CA LEU A 150 11.96 -14.97 -0.20
C LEU A 150 12.90 -15.05 -1.41
N MET A 151 13.96 -15.87 -1.33
CA MET A 151 14.92 -16.00 -2.43
C MET A 151 14.31 -16.60 -3.71
N ARG A 152 13.26 -17.43 -3.59
CA ARG A 152 12.49 -17.89 -4.75
C ARG A 152 11.66 -16.76 -5.35
N TYR A 153 11.04 -15.93 -4.50
CA TYR A 153 10.30 -14.76 -4.96
C TYR A 153 11.21 -13.69 -5.57
N VAL A 154 12.43 -13.49 -5.05
CA VAL A 154 13.44 -12.61 -5.64
C VAL A 154 13.80 -13.08 -7.06
N GLU A 155 14.01 -14.38 -7.28
CA GLU A 155 14.26 -14.91 -8.62
C GLU A 155 13.06 -14.77 -9.56
N PHE A 156 11.85 -14.97 -9.03
CA PHE A 156 10.60 -14.71 -9.74
C PHE A 156 10.50 -13.25 -10.20
N MET A 157 10.76 -12.27 -9.33
CA MET A 157 10.69 -10.85 -9.69
C MET A 157 11.70 -10.41 -10.75
N LYS A 158 12.88 -11.06 -10.82
CA LYS A 158 13.83 -10.84 -11.92
C LYS A 158 13.28 -11.23 -13.30
N ARG A 159 12.22 -12.02 -13.33
CA ARG A 159 11.50 -12.43 -14.53
C ARG A 159 10.29 -11.55 -14.78
N VAL A 160 9.55 -11.23 -13.72
CA VAL A 160 8.24 -10.58 -13.80
C VAL A 160 8.34 -9.09 -14.15
N VAL A 161 9.27 -8.34 -13.54
CA VAL A 161 9.45 -6.91 -13.85
C VAL A 161 9.63 -6.66 -15.36
N PRO A 162 10.62 -7.26 -16.04
CA PRO A 162 10.81 -7.03 -17.46
C PRO A 162 9.66 -7.56 -18.34
N MET A 163 8.97 -8.63 -17.90
CA MET A 163 7.82 -9.17 -18.63
C MET A 163 6.63 -8.20 -18.64
N HIS A 164 6.36 -7.55 -17.52
CA HIS A 164 5.31 -6.52 -17.47
C HIS A 164 5.73 -5.23 -18.15
N ASP A 165 7.01 -4.83 -18.09
CA ASP A 165 7.48 -3.68 -18.87
C ASP A 165 7.23 -3.93 -20.37
N ASP A 166 7.60 -5.10 -20.90
CA ASP A 166 7.33 -5.48 -22.29
C ASP A 166 5.84 -5.42 -22.65
N LEU A 167 4.98 -5.96 -21.78
CA LEU A 167 3.53 -5.95 -22.00
C LEU A 167 2.97 -4.52 -21.96
N PHE A 168 3.36 -3.72 -20.98
CA PHE A 168 2.80 -2.38 -20.77
C PHE A 168 3.31 -1.37 -21.80
N ASP A 169 4.59 -1.44 -22.17
CA ASP A 169 5.15 -0.64 -23.25
C ASP A 169 4.46 -0.96 -24.58
N PHE A 170 4.20 -2.25 -24.86
CA PHE A 170 3.45 -2.67 -26.04
C PHE A 170 2.06 -2.01 -26.13
N PHE A 171 1.32 -1.88 -25.02
CA PHE A 171 -0.01 -1.27 -25.06
C PHE A 171 0.03 0.22 -25.43
N TYR A 172 1.07 0.96 -25.03
CA TYR A 172 1.25 2.34 -25.48
C TYR A 172 1.55 2.43 -26.98
N GLU A 173 2.35 1.50 -27.50
CA GLU A 173 2.70 1.48 -28.93
C GLU A 173 1.55 1.00 -29.82
N ALA A 174 0.86 -0.07 -29.42
CA ALA A 174 -0.20 -0.71 -30.20
C ALA A 174 -1.50 0.11 -30.21
N MET A 175 -1.72 0.95 -29.21
CA MET A 175 -2.91 1.79 -29.10
C MET A 175 -2.52 3.24 -28.78
N PRO A 176 -2.11 4.04 -29.78
CA PRO A 176 -1.76 5.45 -29.55
C PRO A 176 -2.89 6.22 -28.84
N GLY A 177 -2.55 6.92 -27.75
CA GLY A 177 -3.52 7.60 -26.89
C GLY A 177 -3.91 6.81 -25.63
N TYR A 178 -3.41 5.57 -25.45
CA TYR A 178 -3.69 4.78 -24.25
C TYR A 178 -3.15 5.41 -22.95
N GLU A 179 -2.24 6.38 -23.06
CA GLU A 179 -1.78 7.20 -21.94
C GLU A 179 -2.90 8.00 -21.24
N GLU A 180 -4.03 8.23 -21.92
CA GLU A 180 -5.21 8.90 -21.35
C GLU A 180 -6.10 7.93 -20.53
N VAL A 181 -5.97 6.62 -20.70
CA VAL A 181 -6.85 5.65 -20.04
C VAL A 181 -6.70 5.68 -18.52
N GLY A 182 -7.78 6.06 -17.85
CA GLY A 182 -7.82 6.29 -16.40
C GLY A 182 -6.88 7.39 -15.92
N ARG A 183 -6.48 8.31 -16.81
CA ARG A 183 -5.61 9.43 -16.47
C ARG A 183 -6.32 10.36 -15.49
N ARG A 184 -5.57 10.78 -14.47
CA ARG A 184 -5.98 11.79 -13.50
C ARG A 184 -4.90 12.85 -13.33
N ARG A 185 -5.31 14.01 -12.81
CA ARG A 185 -4.38 14.96 -12.17
C ARG A 185 -3.57 14.21 -11.12
N VAL A 186 -2.27 14.51 -11.00
CA VAL A 186 -1.43 13.90 -9.97
C VAL A 186 -1.88 14.43 -8.61
N LEU A 187 -2.66 13.62 -7.89
CA LEU A 187 -3.20 13.88 -6.56
C LEU A 187 -2.96 12.64 -5.70
N LEU A 188 -1.70 12.36 -5.38
CA LEU A 188 -1.29 11.11 -4.73
C LEU A 188 -1.09 11.31 -3.23
N GLY A 189 -1.64 10.39 -2.44
CA GLY A 189 -1.37 10.28 -1.01
C GLY A 189 -0.63 8.99 -0.66
N CYS A 190 0.43 9.10 0.13
CA CYS A 190 1.12 7.99 0.76
C CYS A 190 1.34 8.29 2.26
N TRP A 191 1.02 7.35 3.14
CA TRP A 191 1.17 7.55 4.61
C TRP A 191 2.38 6.83 5.21
N GLY A 192 3.28 6.35 4.36
CA GLY A 192 4.49 5.67 4.76
C GLY A 192 4.23 4.25 5.27
N SER A 193 5.26 3.42 5.27
CA SER A 193 5.15 2.01 5.65
C SER A 193 6.47 1.45 6.14
N LEU A 194 6.40 0.31 6.83
CA LEU A 194 7.55 -0.46 7.31
C LEU A 194 8.40 0.41 8.23
N ASN A 195 8.06 0.43 9.52
CA ASN A 195 8.74 1.31 10.48
C ASN A 195 10.19 0.91 10.68
N ASP A 196 11.06 1.89 10.88
CA ASP A 196 12.39 1.64 11.41
C ASP A 196 12.34 1.62 12.95
N PRO A 197 12.51 0.45 13.59
CA PRO A 197 12.47 0.34 15.04
C PRO A 197 13.60 1.08 15.74
N GLU A 198 14.66 1.53 15.07
CA GLU A 198 15.66 2.41 15.68
C GLU A 198 15.03 3.76 16.07
N TYR A 199 14.14 4.29 15.22
CA TYR A 199 13.54 5.62 15.35
C TYR A 199 12.10 5.60 15.84
N CYS A 200 11.30 4.61 15.45
CA CYS A 200 9.88 4.56 15.78
C CYS A 200 9.65 4.18 17.24
N ASP A 201 9.15 5.14 18.01
CA ASP A 201 8.73 4.97 19.40
C ASP A 201 7.21 5.01 19.56
N PHE A 202 6.47 5.17 18.46
CA PHE A 202 5.01 5.30 18.40
C PHE A 202 4.44 6.49 19.19
N THR A 203 5.27 7.44 19.63
CA THR A 203 4.77 8.65 20.29
C THR A 203 4.27 9.66 19.26
N TYR A 204 3.19 10.38 19.58
CA TYR A 204 2.64 11.39 18.69
C TYR A 204 3.60 12.57 18.51
N GLN A 205 4.28 12.97 19.58
CA GLN A 205 5.20 14.11 19.59
C GLN A 205 6.37 13.92 18.63
N ASN A 206 6.87 12.69 18.49
CA ASN A 206 7.95 12.34 17.57
C ASN A 206 7.44 11.79 16.22
N MET A 207 6.12 11.81 15.96
CA MET A 207 5.51 11.21 14.77
C MET A 207 6.03 11.76 13.46
N ALA A 208 6.27 13.06 13.40
CA ALA A 208 6.88 13.68 12.24
C ALA A 208 8.30 13.13 11.98
N ASP A 209 9.06 12.80 13.02
CA ASP A 209 10.46 12.40 12.92
C ASP A 209 10.60 10.93 12.59
N TRP A 210 9.92 10.04 13.32
CA TRP A 210 9.97 8.61 12.98
C TRP A 210 9.24 8.28 11.67
N GLY A 211 8.19 9.03 11.31
CA GLY A 211 7.51 8.85 10.02
C GLY A 211 8.44 9.07 8.82
N ARG A 212 9.37 10.04 8.93
CA ARG A 212 10.39 10.30 7.90
C ARG A 212 11.44 9.19 7.77
N LYS A 213 11.50 8.26 8.74
CA LYS A 213 12.47 7.16 8.81
C LYS A 213 11.89 5.82 8.35
N MET A 214 10.60 5.78 8.04
CA MET A 214 9.96 4.61 7.41
C MET A 214 10.67 4.20 6.11
N PHE A 215 10.72 2.90 5.85
CA PHE A 215 11.33 2.34 4.63
C PHE A 215 10.48 2.56 3.37
N VAL A 216 9.28 3.10 3.52
CA VAL A 216 8.52 3.79 2.48
C VAL A 216 8.18 5.16 3.02
N THR A 217 8.65 6.23 2.36
CA THR A 217 8.50 7.57 2.92
C THR A 217 7.06 8.08 2.73
N PRO A 218 6.40 8.60 3.79
CA PRO A 218 5.10 9.26 3.66
C PRO A 218 5.21 10.50 2.77
N GLY A 219 4.11 10.86 2.11
CA GLY A 219 4.04 12.14 1.43
C GLY A 219 2.73 12.39 0.69
N ILE A 220 2.51 13.67 0.40
CA ILE A 220 1.42 14.14 -0.46
C ILE A 220 2.05 14.77 -1.70
N VAL A 221 1.66 14.26 -2.87
CA VAL A 221 2.19 14.72 -4.16
C VAL A 221 1.05 15.31 -4.98
N VAL A 222 1.17 16.60 -5.28
CA VAL A 222 0.21 17.33 -6.12
C VAL A 222 0.94 17.90 -7.32
N ASP A 223 0.47 17.58 -8.53
CA ASP A 223 1.05 18.02 -9.80
C ASP A 223 2.57 17.76 -9.88
N GLY A 224 2.99 16.58 -9.39
CA GLY A 224 4.38 16.15 -9.36
C GLY A 224 5.24 16.79 -8.25
N LYS A 225 4.69 17.67 -7.43
CA LYS A 225 5.40 18.33 -6.32
C LYS A 225 5.09 17.64 -4.99
N LEU A 226 6.13 17.27 -4.26
CA LEU A 226 6.02 16.76 -2.89
C LEU A 226 5.72 17.92 -1.94
N LEU A 227 4.47 18.00 -1.45
CA LEU A 227 4.00 19.11 -0.61
C LEU A 227 4.44 18.97 0.84
N THR A 228 4.32 17.77 1.39
CA THR A 228 4.75 17.46 2.75
C THR A 228 5.08 15.98 2.88
N ILE A 229 5.96 15.66 3.83
CA ILE A 229 6.29 14.31 4.31
C ILE A 229 6.05 14.18 5.83
N ASN A 230 5.46 15.21 6.44
CA ASN A 230 5.22 15.27 7.86
C ASN A 230 3.89 14.58 8.19
N LEU A 231 3.93 13.47 8.91
CA LEU A 231 2.73 12.71 9.28
C LEU A 231 1.74 13.53 10.13
N VAL A 232 2.20 14.49 10.93
CA VAL A 232 1.31 15.37 11.71
C VAL A 232 0.51 16.28 10.77
N ASP A 233 1.18 16.91 9.80
CA ASP A 233 0.52 17.79 8.82
C ASP A 233 -0.44 16.98 7.93
N ILE A 234 -0.03 15.78 7.51
CA ILE A 234 -0.87 14.86 6.73
C ILE A 234 -2.13 14.51 7.52
N ASN A 235 -1.98 14.09 8.79
CA ASN A 235 -3.08 13.75 9.69
C ASN A 235 -4.07 14.91 9.84
N LEU A 236 -3.58 16.09 10.23
CA LEU A 236 -4.41 17.26 10.48
C LEU A 236 -5.13 17.79 9.23
N GLY A 237 -4.65 17.45 8.03
CA GLY A 237 -5.31 17.76 6.77
C GLY A 237 -6.49 16.84 6.40
N ILE A 238 -6.70 15.71 7.09
CA ILE A 238 -7.79 14.78 6.74
C ILE A 238 -9.16 15.39 7.06
N ARG A 239 -10.08 15.34 6.09
CA ARG A 239 -11.49 15.73 6.23
C ARG A 239 -12.38 14.61 5.70
N ILE A 240 -13.32 14.13 6.51
CA ILE A 240 -14.36 13.21 6.07
C ILE A 240 -15.58 14.03 5.72
N LEU A 241 -15.83 14.16 4.43
CA LEU A 241 -17.03 14.81 3.92
C LEU A 241 -18.12 13.78 3.60
N LEU A 242 -19.33 14.29 3.48
CA LEU A 242 -20.47 13.59 2.91
C LEU A 242 -20.82 14.25 1.56
N GLY A 243 -22.10 14.29 1.21
CA GLY A 243 -22.61 14.67 -0.10
C GLY A 243 -23.52 13.56 -0.59
N SER A 244 -22.92 12.55 -1.23
CA SER A 244 -23.67 11.50 -1.91
C SER A 244 -23.73 10.16 -1.15
N SER A 245 -23.53 10.22 0.18
CA SER A 245 -23.41 9.02 1.04
C SER A 245 -24.65 8.78 1.91
N TYR A 246 -24.97 7.51 2.19
CA TYR A 246 -26.13 7.07 3.00
C TYR A 246 -25.96 7.27 4.51
N TYR A 247 -25.56 8.47 4.92
CA TYR A 247 -25.39 8.86 6.32
C TYR A 247 -26.07 10.19 6.59
N GLU A 248 -26.42 10.40 7.85
CA GLU A 248 -26.67 11.74 8.39
C GLU A 248 -25.34 12.38 8.77
N ASP A 249 -25.33 13.72 8.76
CA ASP A 249 -24.16 14.47 9.18
C ASP A 249 -24.04 14.50 10.71
N TRP A 250 -22.84 14.74 11.22
CA TRP A 250 -22.53 14.79 12.66
C TRP A 250 -22.14 16.19 13.14
N GLU A 251 -22.49 17.23 12.39
CA GLU A 251 -22.20 18.63 12.76
C GLU A 251 -22.78 19.03 14.14
N ASP A 252 -23.90 18.43 14.53
CA ASP A 252 -24.57 18.67 15.81
C ASP A 252 -24.12 17.73 16.95
N GLN A 253 -23.12 16.86 16.71
CA GLN A 253 -22.64 15.90 17.71
C GLN A 253 -21.48 16.46 18.55
N GLU A 254 -21.25 15.86 19.72
CA GLU A 254 -20.09 16.22 20.56
C GLU A 254 -18.76 15.95 19.84
N LEU A 255 -17.77 16.80 20.10
CA LEU A 255 -16.40 16.57 19.65
C LEU A 255 -15.68 15.69 20.67
N PHE A 256 -14.98 14.67 20.18
CA PHE A 256 -14.13 13.82 21.02
C PHE A 256 -12.77 14.46 21.29
N VAL A 257 -12.19 15.11 20.27
CA VAL A 257 -10.82 15.62 20.25
C VAL A 257 -10.80 17.02 19.64
N THR A 258 -10.51 18.04 20.44
CA THR A 258 -10.42 19.44 19.98
C THR A 258 -8.99 19.86 19.66
N GLU A 259 -8.00 19.22 20.29
CA GLU A 259 -6.57 19.43 20.09
C GLU A 259 -5.85 18.08 20.04
N ASP A 260 -4.81 17.98 19.22
CA ASP A 260 -3.90 16.83 19.22
C ASP A 260 -2.90 16.91 20.38
N ALA A 261 -2.02 15.91 20.51
CA ALA A 261 -1.03 15.86 21.59
C ALA A 261 0.09 16.92 21.49
N LEU A 262 0.10 17.73 20.42
CA LEU A 262 0.99 18.87 20.20
C LEU A 262 0.26 20.22 20.38
N GLY A 263 -1.04 20.21 20.69
CA GLY A 263 -1.87 21.41 20.85
C GLY A 263 -2.43 21.98 19.55
N ASN A 264 -2.27 21.29 18.42
CA ASN A 264 -2.85 21.73 17.15
C ASN A 264 -4.35 21.48 17.14
N LYS A 265 -5.12 22.39 16.54
CA LYS A 265 -6.58 22.24 16.42
C LYS A 265 -6.95 21.06 15.52
N VAL A 266 -7.87 20.22 16.01
CA VAL A 266 -8.44 19.10 15.26
C VAL A 266 -9.82 19.49 14.77
N ASP A 267 -10.05 19.33 13.47
CA ASP A 267 -11.30 19.68 12.81
C ASP A 267 -12.45 18.74 13.21
N GLN A 268 -13.69 19.23 13.22
CA GLN A 268 -14.87 18.39 13.45
C GLN A 268 -15.06 17.30 12.38
N ARG A 269 -14.59 17.55 11.15
CA ARG A 269 -14.60 16.59 10.05
C ARG A 269 -13.42 15.62 10.09
N HIS A 270 -12.47 15.78 11.01
CA HIS A 270 -11.37 14.82 11.18
C HIS A 270 -11.90 13.49 11.74
N PRO A 271 -11.35 12.31 11.34
CA PRO A 271 -11.84 11.02 11.79
C PRO A 271 -11.95 10.84 13.31
N TRP A 272 -11.10 11.49 14.11
CA TRP A 272 -11.23 11.47 15.57
C TRP A 272 -12.57 12.02 16.10
N ASN A 273 -13.22 12.92 15.35
CA ASN A 273 -14.48 13.58 15.74
C ASN A 273 -15.70 13.06 14.98
N GLN A 274 -15.51 12.08 14.10
CA GLN A 274 -16.60 11.56 13.31
C GLN A 274 -17.58 10.75 14.16
N HIS A 275 -18.89 10.97 13.92
CA HIS A 275 -19.94 10.04 14.32
C HIS A 275 -20.57 9.41 13.08
N THR A 276 -20.63 8.08 13.02
CA THR A 276 -21.21 7.38 11.88
C THR A 276 -22.70 7.13 12.14
N ILE A 277 -23.57 7.91 11.50
CA ILE A 277 -25.03 7.82 11.66
C ILE A 277 -25.63 7.26 10.36
N PRO A 278 -25.79 5.92 10.22
CA PRO A 278 -26.24 5.31 8.98
C PRO A 278 -27.72 5.60 8.71
N ARG A 279 -28.02 5.95 7.45
CA ARG A 279 -29.38 6.21 6.98
C ARG A 279 -29.66 5.41 5.70
N PRO A 280 -30.11 4.16 5.82
CA PRO A 280 -30.54 3.36 4.67
C PRO A 280 -31.62 4.09 3.86
N GLN A 281 -31.43 4.17 2.55
CA GLN A 281 -32.34 4.87 1.66
C GLN A 281 -32.29 4.30 0.25
N LYS A 282 -33.28 4.68 -0.58
CA LYS A 282 -33.28 4.34 -2.01
C LYS A 282 -32.10 5.05 -2.70
N ARG A 283 -31.40 4.33 -3.58
CA ARG A 283 -30.34 4.88 -4.42
C ARG A 283 -30.89 5.93 -5.38
N ASP A 284 -30.26 7.09 -5.40
CA ASP A 284 -30.54 8.20 -6.30
C ASP A 284 -29.22 8.84 -6.77
N PHE A 285 -28.92 8.72 -8.06
CA PHE A 285 -27.64 9.20 -8.64
C PHE A 285 -27.57 10.72 -8.76
N ASP A 286 -28.71 11.42 -8.65
CA ASP A 286 -28.74 12.89 -8.58
C ASP A 286 -28.57 13.39 -7.14
N ASN A 287 -28.46 12.49 -6.16
CA ASN A 287 -28.32 12.80 -4.75
C ASN A 287 -27.40 11.77 -4.05
N LYS A 288 -27.96 10.94 -3.16
CA LYS A 288 -27.20 9.94 -2.40
C LYS A 288 -27.31 8.58 -3.07
N TYR A 289 -26.14 8.00 -3.41
CA TYR A 289 -26.07 6.74 -4.16
C TYR A 289 -25.05 5.72 -3.63
N SER A 290 -24.31 6.02 -2.56
CA SER A 290 -23.26 5.14 -2.05
C SER A 290 -23.21 5.03 -0.53
N TRP A 291 -22.70 3.91 -0.02
CA TRP A 291 -22.27 3.79 1.38
C TRP A 291 -20.85 4.31 1.61
N VAL A 292 -20.11 4.63 0.56
CA VAL A 292 -18.75 5.18 0.70
C VAL A 292 -18.89 6.68 1.06
N MET A 293 -18.20 7.12 2.11
CA MET A 293 -18.04 8.54 2.47
C MET A 293 -17.00 9.21 1.57
N SER A 294 -16.88 10.55 1.61
CA SER A 294 -15.97 11.31 0.76
C SER A 294 -14.78 11.88 1.54
N PRO A 295 -13.75 11.08 1.85
CA PRO A 295 -12.52 11.60 2.43
C PRO A 295 -11.81 12.54 1.45
N ARG A 296 -11.31 13.64 1.99
CA ARG A 296 -10.55 14.68 1.30
C ARG A 296 -9.34 15.05 2.14
N TRP A 297 -8.31 15.53 1.47
CA TRP A 297 -7.18 16.16 2.14
C TRP A 297 -7.25 17.67 1.91
N PHE A 298 -7.33 18.42 3.01
CA PHE A 298 -7.41 19.87 3.00
C PHE A 298 -6.01 20.48 2.98
N ASP A 299 -5.67 21.18 1.90
CA ASP A 299 -4.34 21.79 1.71
C ASP A 299 -4.21 23.20 2.33
N GLY A 300 -5.21 23.61 3.12
CA GLY A 300 -5.34 24.98 3.63
C GLY A 300 -6.28 25.86 2.80
N LYS A 301 -6.68 25.41 1.60
CA LYS A 301 -7.57 26.14 0.69
C LYS A 301 -8.66 25.25 0.09
N ASP A 302 -8.28 24.11 -0.48
CA ASP A 302 -9.15 23.22 -1.25
C ASP A 302 -9.23 21.83 -0.59
N HIS A 303 -10.36 21.15 -0.81
CA HIS A 303 -10.56 19.76 -0.39
C HIS A 303 -10.16 18.82 -1.53
N LEU A 304 -8.93 18.32 -1.49
CA LEU A 304 -8.37 17.50 -2.57
C LEU A 304 -8.88 16.05 -2.47
N ALA A 305 -9.44 15.55 -3.57
CA ALA A 305 -9.76 14.12 -3.74
C ALA A 305 -8.50 13.35 -4.09
N LEU A 306 -7.62 13.14 -3.10
CA LEU A 306 -6.42 12.33 -3.27
C LEU A 306 -6.81 10.89 -3.64
N ASP A 307 -6.02 10.30 -4.53
CA ASP A 307 -6.03 8.87 -4.82
C ASP A 307 -4.70 8.24 -4.41
N THR A 308 -4.69 6.91 -4.31
CA THR A 308 -3.51 6.19 -3.83
C THR A 308 -2.66 5.65 -4.97
N GLY A 309 -3.05 5.88 -6.23
CA GLY A 309 -2.45 5.21 -7.38
C GLY A 309 -2.51 3.68 -7.28
N GLY A 310 -3.51 3.15 -6.55
CA GLY A 310 -3.61 1.72 -6.22
C GLY A 310 -2.61 1.24 -5.16
N GLY A 311 -1.90 2.16 -4.49
CA GLY A 311 -0.89 1.94 -3.46
C GLY A 311 0.54 2.11 -4.00
N PRO A 312 1.02 1.21 -4.86
CA PRO A 312 2.39 1.23 -5.38
C PRO A 312 2.81 2.54 -6.03
N LEU A 313 1.97 3.14 -6.87
CA LEU A 313 2.33 4.38 -7.57
C LEU A 313 2.56 5.52 -6.58
N ALA A 314 1.68 5.72 -5.60
CA ALA A 314 1.86 6.79 -4.60
C ALA A 314 3.10 6.56 -3.74
N ARG A 315 3.36 5.32 -3.29
CA ARG A 315 4.53 4.97 -2.47
C ARG A 315 5.86 5.22 -3.18
N LEU A 316 5.97 4.75 -4.42
CA LEU A 316 7.18 4.92 -5.21
C LEU A 316 7.42 6.40 -5.51
N TRP A 317 6.35 7.16 -5.82
CA TRP A 317 6.45 8.59 -6.09
C TRP A 317 6.89 9.40 -4.87
N SER A 318 6.25 9.21 -3.70
CA SER A 318 6.62 9.92 -2.48
C SER A 318 8.04 9.58 -2.06
N THR A 319 8.39 8.29 -2.06
CA THR A 319 9.73 7.81 -1.70
C THR A 319 10.78 8.39 -2.64
N ALA A 320 10.59 8.30 -3.96
CA ALA A 320 11.51 8.82 -4.97
C ALA A 320 11.82 10.30 -4.77
N LEU A 321 10.79 11.13 -4.56
CA LEU A 321 10.94 12.58 -4.43
C LEU A 321 11.53 12.99 -3.08
N ALA A 322 11.24 12.25 -2.01
CA ALA A 322 11.68 12.60 -0.66
C ALA A 322 13.19 12.40 -0.44
N LYS A 323 13.82 11.47 -1.18
CA LYS A 323 15.27 11.21 -1.11
C LYS A 323 15.76 10.84 0.30
N LEU A 324 14.93 10.12 1.05
CA LEU A 324 15.23 9.71 2.43
C LEU A 324 15.61 8.24 2.60
N VAL A 325 15.13 7.35 1.72
CA VAL A 325 15.38 5.90 1.82
C VAL A 325 16.70 5.54 1.12
N ASP A 326 17.63 4.95 1.88
CA ASP A 326 18.83 4.27 1.37
C ASP A 326 19.18 3.12 2.33
N ILE A 327 18.87 1.89 1.93
CA ILE A 327 19.15 0.66 2.70
C ILE A 327 20.06 -0.30 1.93
N GLY A 328 20.75 0.19 0.89
CA GLY A 328 21.55 -0.62 -0.05
C GLY A 328 20.71 -1.45 -1.03
N TYR A 329 19.66 -2.12 -0.55
CA TYR A 329 18.69 -2.86 -1.36
C TYR A 329 17.70 -1.95 -2.09
N VAL A 330 17.36 -0.83 -1.48
CA VAL A 330 16.48 0.20 -2.04
C VAL A 330 17.13 1.55 -1.82
N LYS A 331 17.13 2.39 -2.87
CA LYS A 331 17.70 3.72 -2.82
C LYS A 331 16.82 4.71 -3.59
N SER A 332 16.43 5.78 -2.92
CA SER A 332 15.77 6.92 -3.54
C SER A 332 16.80 7.85 -4.19
N THR A 333 16.55 8.31 -5.41
CA THR A 333 17.49 9.18 -6.14
C THR A 333 17.08 10.65 -6.15
N GLY A 334 15.81 10.95 -5.86
CA GLY A 334 15.18 12.26 -6.05
C GLY A 334 14.25 12.32 -7.26
N THR A 335 14.40 11.39 -8.22
CA THR A 335 13.59 11.30 -9.45
C THR A 335 13.17 9.87 -9.81
N SER A 336 13.70 8.89 -9.09
CA SER A 336 13.49 7.45 -9.29
C SER A 336 13.73 6.70 -7.98
N VAL A 337 13.39 5.42 -7.99
CA VAL A 337 13.75 4.44 -6.95
C VAL A 337 14.57 3.33 -7.59
N GLN A 338 15.76 3.09 -7.07
CA GLN A 338 16.62 1.97 -7.45
C GLN A 338 16.36 0.79 -6.50
N ILE A 339 16.17 -0.40 -7.07
CA ILE A 339 15.83 -1.63 -6.36
C ILE A 339 16.86 -2.70 -6.75
N HIS A 340 17.71 -3.08 -5.81
CA HIS A 340 18.74 -4.09 -6.00
C HIS A 340 18.25 -5.46 -5.56
N LEU A 341 18.25 -6.43 -6.48
CA LEU A 341 18.00 -7.83 -6.19
C LEU A 341 19.31 -8.64 -6.30
N PRO A 342 19.73 -9.33 -5.23
CA PRO A 342 21.01 -10.04 -5.18
C PRO A 342 21.01 -11.27 -6.11
N LYS A 343 22.18 -11.87 -6.33
CA LYS A 343 22.31 -13.14 -7.07
C LYS A 343 21.39 -14.22 -6.46
N THR A 344 20.72 -14.98 -7.33
CA THR A 344 19.87 -16.12 -6.96
C THR A 344 20.46 -17.42 -7.52
N ALA A 345 19.74 -18.54 -7.42
CA ALA A 345 20.23 -19.84 -7.83
C ALA A 345 20.57 -19.89 -9.33
N LEU A 346 19.72 -19.29 -10.16
CA LEU A 346 19.81 -19.37 -11.63
C LEU A 346 20.09 -18.02 -12.30
N LYS A 347 19.95 -16.89 -11.59
CA LYS A 347 20.11 -15.55 -12.16
C LYS A 347 21.15 -14.70 -11.40
N GLY A 348 21.94 -13.94 -12.15
CA GLY A 348 22.86 -12.92 -11.60
C GLY A 348 22.11 -11.81 -10.83
N PRO A 349 22.83 -10.91 -10.14
CA PRO A 349 22.21 -9.74 -9.51
C PRO A 349 21.60 -8.81 -10.57
N VAL A 350 20.54 -8.11 -10.22
CA VAL A 350 19.83 -7.16 -11.11
C VAL A 350 19.52 -5.88 -10.33
N ASN A 351 19.63 -4.74 -10.99
CA ASN A 351 19.13 -3.46 -10.50
C ASN A 351 17.95 -3.03 -11.36
N PHE A 352 16.80 -2.85 -10.74
CA PHE A 352 15.65 -2.19 -11.37
C PHE A 352 15.62 -0.73 -10.98
N GLU A 353 15.18 0.14 -11.87
CA GLU A 353 15.00 1.56 -11.59
C GLU A 353 13.62 1.99 -12.02
N TRP A 354 12.74 2.22 -11.04
CA TRP A 354 11.44 2.81 -11.30
C TRP A 354 11.60 4.32 -11.41
N ASN A 355 11.29 4.88 -12.57
CA ASN A 355 11.33 6.32 -12.81
C ASN A 355 9.95 6.94 -12.55
N VAL A 356 9.93 8.14 -11.97
CA VAL A 356 8.68 8.90 -11.82
C VAL A 356 8.05 9.11 -13.19
N PRO A 357 6.82 8.62 -13.45
CA PRO A 357 6.24 8.64 -14.77
C PRO A 357 5.70 10.03 -15.13
N GLN A 358 5.49 10.25 -16.43
CA GLN A 358 4.89 11.49 -16.93
C GLN A 358 3.41 11.62 -16.55
N TRP A 359 2.70 10.49 -16.39
CA TRP A 359 1.26 10.45 -16.17
C TRP A 359 0.88 9.66 -14.92
N SER A 360 -0.25 10.02 -14.30
CA SER A 360 -0.97 9.18 -13.33
C SER A 360 -2.15 8.52 -14.03
N ASN A 361 -1.89 7.42 -14.73
CA ASN A 361 -2.86 6.68 -15.55
C ASN A 361 -2.93 5.19 -15.17
N THR A 362 -3.69 4.40 -15.93
CA THR A 362 -3.92 2.98 -15.64
C THR A 362 -2.66 2.12 -15.77
N ILE A 363 -1.91 2.28 -16.87
CA ILE A 363 -0.69 1.50 -17.12
C ILE A 363 0.37 1.79 -16.07
N GLU A 364 0.60 3.06 -15.71
CA GLU A 364 1.61 3.41 -14.71
C GLU A 364 1.27 2.93 -13.30
N ARG A 365 -0.03 2.84 -12.95
CA ARG A 365 -0.47 2.20 -11.70
C ARG A 365 -0.17 0.69 -11.69
N ASN A 366 -0.33 0.02 -12.84
CA ASN A 366 -0.02 -1.40 -12.98
C ASN A 366 1.49 -1.67 -13.00
N ARG A 367 2.27 -0.87 -13.75
CA ARG A 367 3.73 -0.92 -13.75
C ARG A 367 4.28 -0.72 -12.34
N ALA A 368 3.84 0.32 -11.65
CA ALA A 368 4.26 0.59 -10.27
C ALA A 368 4.00 -0.61 -9.35
N ARG A 369 2.89 -1.35 -9.54
CA ARG A 369 2.57 -2.56 -8.77
C ARG A 369 3.61 -3.66 -8.94
N THR A 370 4.03 -3.93 -10.18
CA THR A 370 5.09 -4.89 -10.45
C THR A 370 6.43 -4.46 -9.86
N TYR A 371 6.78 -3.17 -9.94
CA TYR A 371 8.02 -2.67 -9.32
C TYR A 371 7.97 -2.75 -7.79
N PHE A 372 6.80 -2.51 -7.18
CA PHE A 372 6.68 -2.59 -5.73
C PHE A 372 6.73 -4.03 -5.19
N GLN A 373 6.38 -5.04 -6.00
CA GLN A 373 6.66 -6.44 -5.66
C GLN A 373 8.17 -6.67 -5.46
N ALA A 374 9.00 -6.14 -6.37
CA ALA A 374 10.46 -6.20 -6.24
C ALA A 374 10.98 -5.34 -5.07
N TYR A 375 10.37 -4.16 -4.84
CA TYR A 375 10.68 -3.29 -3.70
C TYR A 375 10.46 -4.02 -2.37
N ALA A 376 9.29 -4.64 -2.18
CA ALA A 376 8.95 -5.37 -0.96
C ALA A 376 9.91 -6.55 -0.73
N ALA A 377 10.29 -7.27 -1.80
CA ALA A 377 11.28 -8.34 -1.70
C ALA A 377 12.67 -7.81 -1.28
N ALA A 378 13.08 -6.66 -1.82
CA ALA A 378 14.35 -6.01 -1.49
C ALA A 378 14.39 -5.51 -0.04
N CYS A 379 13.29 -4.89 0.44
CA CYS A 379 13.14 -4.51 1.84
C CYS A 379 13.12 -5.73 2.78
N ALA A 380 12.43 -6.81 2.41
CA ALA A 380 12.39 -8.02 3.21
C ALA A 380 13.77 -8.67 3.40
N LEU A 381 14.70 -8.54 2.44
CA LEU A 381 16.08 -8.98 2.60
C LEU A 381 16.77 -8.20 3.73
N HIS A 382 16.64 -6.87 3.71
CA HIS A 382 17.16 -6.00 4.77
C HIS A 382 16.56 -6.37 6.15
N PHE A 383 15.23 -6.53 6.23
CA PHE A 383 14.57 -6.84 7.50
C PHE A 383 14.95 -8.21 8.05
N ALA A 384 15.15 -9.20 7.18
CA ALA A 384 15.62 -10.52 7.60
C ALA A 384 17.06 -10.47 8.15
N GLU A 385 17.94 -9.65 7.55
CA GLU A 385 19.29 -9.40 8.09
C GLU A 385 19.21 -8.75 9.48
N LYS A 386 18.39 -7.70 9.63
CA LYS A 386 18.18 -7.01 10.91
C LYS A 386 17.59 -7.91 12.00
N ALA A 387 16.60 -8.73 11.67
CA ALA A 387 16.04 -9.69 12.61
C ALA A 387 17.08 -10.74 13.07
N LEU A 388 17.95 -11.20 12.15
CA LEU A 388 19.03 -12.12 12.48
C LEU A 388 20.13 -11.46 13.31
N GLU A 389 20.42 -10.16 13.11
CA GLU A 389 21.32 -9.38 13.96
C GLU A 389 20.83 -9.35 15.41
N GLU A 390 19.55 -9.03 15.65
CA GLU A 390 18.93 -9.04 16.98
C GLU A 390 19.05 -10.41 17.66
N ILE A 391 18.75 -11.50 16.94
CA ILE A 391 18.86 -12.86 17.49
C ILE A 391 20.30 -13.20 17.85
N ARG A 392 21.27 -12.86 16.99
CA ARG A 392 22.70 -13.13 17.24
C ARG A 392 23.23 -12.33 18.43
N ALA A 393 22.67 -11.15 18.68
CA ALA A 393 22.94 -10.36 19.88
C ALA A 393 22.25 -10.90 21.14
N GLY A 394 21.36 -11.90 21.01
CA GLY A 394 20.59 -12.47 22.12
C GLY A 394 19.31 -11.69 22.45
N HIS A 395 18.95 -10.70 21.64
CA HIS A 395 17.72 -9.90 21.81
C HIS A 395 16.53 -10.64 21.20
N THR A 396 15.94 -11.57 21.95
CA THR A 396 14.85 -12.43 21.45
C THR A 396 13.47 -12.06 21.98
N LYS A 397 13.35 -10.98 22.76
CA LYS A 397 12.07 -10.46 23.24
C LYS A 397 11.30 -9.86 22.05
N THR A 398 10.03 -10.25 21.88
CA THR A 398 9.19 -9.80 20.74
C THR A 398 7.94 -9.02 21.16
N TRP A 399 7.67 -8.90 22.47
CA TRP A 399 6.51 -8.20 23.00
C TRP A 399 6.84 -7.44 24.29
N GLU A 400 6.27 -6.25 24.47
CA GLU A 400 6.41 -5.38 25.63
C GLU A 400 5.10 -5.22 26.41
N LYS A 401 5.21 -5.15 27.74
CA LYS A 401 4.05 -5.00 28.62
C LYS A 401 3.50 -3.57 28.56
N PHE A 402 2.18 -3.45 28.57
CA PHE A 402 1.47 -2.16 28.62
C PHE A 402 0.33 -2.18 29.64
N THR A 403 -0.25 -1.00 29.89
CA THR A 403 -1.50 -0.82 30.62
C THR A 403 -2.42 0.03 29.76
N VAL A 404 -3.70 -0.34 29.65
CA VAL A 404 -4.68 0.46 28.93
C VAL A 404 -4.99 1.70 29.78
N PRO A 405 -4.86 2.92 29.23
CA PRO A 405 -5.20 4.13 29.97
C PRO A 405 -6.71 4.28 30.14
N GLU A 406 -7.15 5.02 31.17
CA GLU A 406 -8.57 5.38 31.33
C GLU A 406 -9.02 6.34 30.22
N GLU A 407 -8.17 7.31 29.87
CA GLU A 407 -8.41 8.31 28.83
C GLU A 407 -7.21 8.36 27.88
N GLY A 408 -7.46 8.46 26.58
CA GLY A 408 -6.37 8.57 25.61
C GLY A 408 -6.84 8.72 24.16
N ILE A 409 -5.95 9.24 23.32
CA ILE A 409 -6.12 9.27 21.87
C ILE A 409 -4.97 8.54 21.21
N GLY A 410 -5.23 7.89 20.09
CA GLY A 410 -4.19 7.23 19.30
C GLY A 410 -4.48 7.39 17.81
N VAL A 411 -3.41 7.42 17.03
CA VAL A 411 -3.47 7.27 15.58
C VAL A 411 -2.37 6.33 15.10
N GLY A 412 -2.75 5.36 14.29
CA GLY A 412 -1.83 4.52 13.54
C GLY A 412 -1.80 4.95 12.09
N PHE A 413 -0.60 5.01 11.51
CA PHE A 413 -0.39 5.24 10.08
C PHE A 413 0.41 4.10 9.49
N THR A 414 -0.02 3.61 8.33
CA THR A 414 0.72 2.68 7.48
C THR A 414 0.21 2.78 6.04
N GLU A 415 0.81 2.03 5.14
CA GLU A 415 0.27 1.76 3.81
C GLU A 415 -0.34 0.36 3.80
N ALA A 416 -1.63 0.25 3.50
CA ALA A 416 -2.17 -1.02 3.07
C ALA A 416 -1.61 -1.39 1.69
N VAL A 417 -1.88 -2.63 1.25
CA VAL A 417 -1.54 -3.07 -0.13
C VAL A 417 -2.05 -2.07 -1.17
N ARG A 418 -3.18 -1.40 -0.90
CA ARG A 418 -3.84 -0.50 -1.85
C ARG A 418 -3.58 0.99 -1.62
N GLY A 419 -2.77 1.39 -0.63
CA GLY A 419 -2.54 2.81 -0.33
C GLY A 419 -2.67 3.19 1.13
N VAL A 420 -2.85 4.49 1.35
CA VAL A 420 -3.11 5.14 2.65
C VAL A 420 -4.01 4.32 3.58
N LEU A 421 -3.54 4.05 4.80
CA LEU A 421 -4.34 3.44 5.87
C LEU A 421 -4.05 4.09 7.22
N SER A 422 -5.11 4.62 7.85
CA SER A 422 -5.05 5.26 9.15
C SER A 422 -6.16 4.74 10.02
N HIS A 423 -5.84 4.54 11.29
CA HIS A 423 -6.80 4.18 12.32
C HIS A 423 -6.74 5.26 13.38
N HIS A 424 -7.89 5.87 13.68
CA HIS A 424 -8.03 6.91 14.68
C HIS A 424 -8.86 6.39 15.84
N MET A 425 -8.31 6.41 17.05
CA MET A 425 -8.96 5.87 18.25
C MET A 425 -9.03 6.91 19.37
N VAL A 426 -10.14 6.88 20.12
CA VAL A 426 -10.34 7.61 21.37
C VAL A 426 -10.78 6.62 22.45
N ILE A 427 -10.15 6.70 23.62
CA ILE A 427 -10.45 5.91 24.81
C ILE A 427 -11.07 6.83 25.86
N ARG A 428 -12.21 6.42 26.43
CA ARG A 428 -12.83 7.03 27.63
C ARG A 428 -13.22 5.92 28.60
N ASP A 429 -13.01 6.12 29.90
CA ASP A 429 -13.25 5.11 30.95
C ASP A 429 -12.70 3.69 30.62
N GLY A 430 -11.50 3.64 30.03
CA GLY A 430 -10.83 2.39 29.64
C GLY A 430 -11.52 1.62 28.51
N LYS A 431 -12.41 2.28 27.76
CA LYS A 431 -13.18 1.70 26.64
C LYS A 431 -12.99 2.52 25.37
N ILE A 432 -13.16 1.88 24.23
CA ILE A 432 -13.21 2.58 22.93
C ILE A 432 -14.44 3.50 22.93
N ALA A 433 -14.21 4.81 22.95
CA ALA A 433 -15.24 5.83 22.82
C ALA A 433 -15.46 6.21 21.36
N ASN A 434 -14.39 6.21 20.55
CA ASN A 434 -14.47 6.41 19.11
C ASN A 434 -13.40 5.60 18.36
N TYR A 435 -13.72 5.07 17.18
CA TYR A 435 -12.77 4.32 16.36
C TYR A 435 -13.13 4.39 14.87
N HIS A 436 -12.26 5.02 14.07
CA HIS A 436 -12.49 5.22 12.65
C HIS A 436 -11.27 4.80 11.82
N PRO A 437 -11.33 3.64 11.15
CA PRO A 437 -10.34 3.27 10.16
C PRO A 437 -10.69 3.88 8.79
N TYR A 438 -9.72 4.53 8.15
CA TYR A 438 -9.81 5.02 6.78
C TYR A 438 -8.81 4.30 5.87
N PRO A 439 -9.20 3.14 5.30
CA PRO A 439 -8.42 2.44 4.27
C PRO A 439 -8.36 3.24 2.96
N PRO A 440 -7.59 2.76 1.96
CA PRO A 440 -7.41 3.48 0.71
C PRO A 440 -8.66 3.47 -0.19
N THR A 441 -9.48 2.42 -0.14
CA THR A 441 -10.68 2.33 -1.00
C THR A 441 -11.69 3.45 -0.73
N PRO A 442 -11.97 3.88 0.52
CA PRO A 442 -12.69 5.13 0.77
C PRO A 442 -12.13 6.35 0.03
N TRP A 443 -10.81 6.48 -0.08
CA TRP A 443 -10.19 7.57 -0.87
C TRP A 443 -10.38 7.39 -2.37
N ASN A 444 -10.30 6.17 -2.89
CA ASN A 444 -10.39 5.95 -4.33
C ASN A 444 -11.83 5.86 -4.86
N ALA A 445 -12.74 5.28 -4.09
CA ALA A 445 -14.10 4.91 -4.48
C ALA A 445 -15.18 5.86 -3.95
N ASN A 446 -14.78 6.98 -3.34
CA ASN A 446 -15.78 7.91 -2.84
C ASN A 446 -16.60 8.55 -3.96
N PRO A 447 -17.88 8.87 -3.66
CA PRO A 447 -18.72 9.60 -4.58
C PRO A 447 -18.43 11.11 -4.51
N ARG A 448 -19.19 11.89 -5.30
CA ARG A 448 -19.20 13.36 -5.19
C ARG A 448 -19.44 13.82 -3.76
N ASP A 449 -18.58 14.72 -3.29
CA ASP A 449 -18.72 15.35 -1.98
C ASP A 449 -19.77 16.48 -1.97
N SER A 450 -19.94 17.13 -0.82
CA SER A 450 -20.83 18.28 -0.65
C SER A 450 -20.48 19.50 -1.49
N TYR A 451 -19.28 19.56 -2.07
CA TYR A 451 -18.84 20.60 -3.02
C TYR A 451 -19.02 20.16 -4.48
N GLY A 452 -19.54 18.95 -4.72
CA GLY A 452 -19.75 18.39 -6.06
C GLY A 452 -18.47 17.82 -6.69
N THR A 453 -17.35 17.75 -5.96
CA THR A 453 -16.08 17.24 -6.50
C THR A 453 -16.14 15.72 -6.58
N PRO A 454 -15.99 15.10 -7.78
CA PRO A 454 -16.01 13.65 -7.92
C PRO A 454 -14.83 12.98 -7.23
N GLY A 455 -15.02 11.74 -6.80
CA GLY A 455 -13.93 10.92 -6.29
C GLY A 455 -13.08 10.29 -7.39
N PRO A 456 -11.98 9.60 -7.02
CA PRO A 456 -11.01 9.12 -7.99
C PRO A 456 -11.52 8.18 -9.06
N TYR A 457 -12.36 7.21 -8.72
CA TYR A 457 -12.92 6.30 -9.73
C TYR A 457 -13.83 7.02 -10.72
N GLU A 458 -14.69 7.92 -10.24
CA GLU A 458 -15.61 8.63 -11.13
C GLU A 458 -14.86 9.52 -12.11
N ASP A 459 -13.92 10.32 -11.61
CA ASP A 459 -13.15 11.25 -12.44
C ASP A 459 -12.17 10.52 -13.38
N ALA A 460 -11.52 9.43 -12.95
CA ALA A 460 -10.67 8.63 -13.84
C ALA A 460 -11.46 8.03 -15.01
N VAL A 461 -12.66 7.51 -14.74
CA VAL A 461 -13.53 6.91 -15.77
C VAL A 461 -14.08 7.99 -16.70
N GLN A 462 -14.44 9.17 -16.19
CA GLN A 462 -14.88 10.29 -17.03
C GLN A 462 -13.80 10.78 -18.00
N ASN A 463 -12.53 10.59 -17.66
CA ASN A 463 -11.39 10.97 -18.49
C ASN A 463 -10.90 9.86 -19.44
N THR A 464 -11.53 8.68 -19.45
CA THR A 464 -11.11 7.50 -20.25
C THR A 464 -11.80 7.45 -21.61
#